data_AF-A0A3D3X2V2-F1
#
_entry.id   AF-A0A3D3X2V2-F1
#
_cell.length_a   1.000
_cell.length_b   1.000
_cell.length_c   1.000
_cell.angle_alpha   90.00
_cell.angle_beta   90.00
_cell.angle_gamma   90.00
#
_symmetry.space_group_name_H-M   'P 1'
#
loop_
_entity.id
_entity.type
_entity.pdbx_description
1 polymer ?
#
loop_
_entity_poly.entity_id
_entity_poly.type
_entity_poly.pdbx_seq_one_letter_code
_entity_poly.pdbx_strand_id
1 'polypeptide(L)'
;SGLGQAVLERTEYDKTGQLLTGSYLDYALPRADDLPTLSGSLFEETPCLTNPLGAKGTGEIGAVAGPPAIVHAVLDALSEKGITQIDMPLYPQKIWERLNRQE
;
A
#
# COMPACT_ATOMS: atom_id res chain seq x y z
N SER A 1 -1.90 5.37 5.52
CA SER A 1 -0.55 4.90 5.17
C SER A 1 -0.61 3.75 4.17
N GLY A 2 -1.10 2.56 4.55
CA GLY A 2 -1.02 1.38 3.68
C GLY A 2 -1.62 1.54 2.27
N LEU A 3 -2.83 2.10 2.18
CA LEU A 3 -3.47 2.40 0.89
C LEU A 3 -2.64 3.39 0.06
N GLY A 4 -2.27 4.53 0.65
CA GLY A 4 -1.51 5.56 -0.03
C GLY A 4 -0.24 5.03 -0.68
N GLN A 5 0.61 4.37 0.10
CA GLN A 5 1.85 3.78 -0.42
C GLN A 5 1.62 2.70 -1.48
N ALA A 6 0.53 1.92 -1.37
CA ALA A 6 0.23 0.84 -2.31
C ALA A 6 -0.27 1.34 -3.67
N VAL A 7 -1.09 2.38 -3.71
CA VAL A 7 -1.86 2.74 -4.92
C VAL A 7 -1.75 4.21 -5.36
N LEU A 8 -1.26 5.13 -4.51
CA LEU A 8 -1.32 6.58 -4.78
C LEU A 8 0.05 7.26 -4.71
N GLU A 9 0.71 7.18 -3.56
CA GLU A 9 1.86 7.98 -3.17
C GLU A 9 3.13 7.58 -3.94
N ARG A 10 3.85 8.57 -4.48
CA ARG A 10 5.16 8.37 -5.13
C ARG A 10 5.99 9.62 -5.06
N THR A 11 7.27 9.43 -4.78
CA THR A 11 8.27 10.50 -4.81
C THR A 11 9.10 10.35 -6.08
N GLU A 12 8.98 11.32 -7.00
CA GLU A 12 9.70 11.27 -8.28
C GLU A 12 10.68 12.41 -8.42
N TYR A 13 11.86 12.08 -8.94
CA TYR A 13 12.90 13.03 -9.28
C TYR A 13 13.20 12.95 -10.77
N ASP A 14 13.43 14.10 -11.41
CA ASP A 14 13.96 14.11 -12.76
C ASP A 14 15.47 13.79 -12.79
N LYS A 15 16.03 13.71 -14.00
CA LYS A 15 17.46 13.42 -14.22
C LYS A 15 18.42 14.47 -13.64
N THR A 16 17.93 15.65 -13.25
CA THR A 16 18.72 16.72 -12.64
C THR A 16 18.61 16.73 -11.12
N GLY A 17 17.78 15.84 -10.54
CA GLY A 17 17.52 15.79 -9.10
C GLY A 17 16.41 16.73 -8.64
N GLN A 18 15.64 17.32 -9.55
CA GLN A 18 14.47 18.13 -9.18
C GLN A 18 13.33 17.21 -8.73
N LEU A 19 12.78 17.46 -7.54
CA LEU A 19 11.57 16.80 -7.06
C LEU A 19 10.37 17.23 -7.91
N LEU A 20 9.76 16.29 -8.62
CA LEU A 20 8.59 16.52 -9.47
C LEU A 20 7.27 16.45 -8.70
N THR A 21 7.23 15.64 -7.63
CA THR A 21 6.03 15.41 -6.81
C THR A 21 6.10 16.19 -5.49
N GLY A 22 6.43 17.49 -5.58
CA GLY A 22 6.67 18.36 -4.41
C GLY A 22 5.41 19.04 -3.86
N SER A 23 4.24 18.81 -4.46
CA SER A 23 2.98 19.44 -4.09
C SER A 23 1.87 18.39 -3.99
N TYR A 24 0.76 18.68 -3.31
CA TYR A 24 -0.41 17.79 -3.27
C TYR A 24 -1.20 17.72 -4.59
N LEU A 25 -0.82 18.51 -5.61
CA LEU A 25 -1.33 18.30 -6.97
C LEU A 25 -0.68 17.09 -7.63
N ASP A 26 0.57 16.80 -7.28
CA ASP A 26 1.41 15.78 -7.91
C ASP A 26 1.64 14.56 -7.00
N TYR A 27 1.64 14.77 -5.68
CA TYR A 27 1.70 13.74 -4.65
C TYR A 27 0.31 13.47 -4.11
N ALA A 28 -0.29 12.37 -4.55
CA ALA A 28 -1.66 12.00 -4.18
C ALA A 28 -1.73 11.48 -2.74
N LEU A 29 -2.16 12.36 -1.82
CA LEU A 29 -2.46 11.97 -0.44
C LEU A 29 -3.86 11.33 -0.36
N PRO A 30 -4.01 10.16 0.28
CA PRO A 30 -5.32 9.52 0.46
C PRO A 30 -6.32 10.42 1.19
N ARG A 31 -7.55 10.43 0.70
CA ARG A 31 -8.72 11.11 1.27
C ARG A 31 -9.64 10.10 1.95
N ALA A 32 -10.65 10.63 2.64
CA ALA A 32 -11.60 9.81 3.38
C ALA A 32 -12.41 8.87 2.45
N ASP A 33 -12.74 9.33 1.25
CA ASP A 33 -13.50 8.61 0.24
C ASP A 33 -12.66 7.64 -0.61
N ASP A 34 -11.33 7.67 -0.48
CA ASP A 34 -10.45 6.65 -1.10
C ASP A 34 -10.47 5.32 -0.32
N LEU A 35 -10.95 5.34 0.92
CA LEU A 35 -10.93 4.18 1.82
C LEU A 35 -12.29 3.47 1.85
N PRO A 36 -12.32 2.12 1.81
CA PRO A 36 -13.52 1.38 2.16
C PRO A 36 -13.80 1.51 3.67
N THR A 37 -14.99 1.10 4.09
CA THR A 37 -15.27 0.93 5.52
C THR A 37 -14.32 -0.13 6.09
N LEU A 38 -13.56 0.26 7.11
CA LEU A 38 -12.61 -0.63 7.78
C LEU A 38 -13.29 -1.34 8.95
N SER A 39 -13.01 -2.63 9.11
CA SER A 39 -13.38 -3.43 10.28
C SER A 39 -12.12 -4.01 10.90
N GLY A 40 -12.16 -4.24 12.21
CA GLY A 40 -11.04 -4.78 12.95
C GLY A 40 -11.49 -5.43 14.25
N SER A 41 -10.65 -6.34 14.75
CA SER A 41 -10.81 -7.01 16.04
C SER A 41 -9.55 -6.84 16.86
N LEU A 42 -9.70 -6.82 18.19
CA LEU A 42 -8.56 -6.84 19.09
C LEU A 42 -8.06 -8.28 19.28
N PHE A 43 -6.75 -8.48 19.20
CA PHE A 43 -6.12 -9.76 19.47
C PHE A 43 -5.33 -9.68 20.79
N GLU A 44 -5.80 -10.38 21.82
CA GLU A 44 -5.25 -10.30 23.19
C GLU A 44 -4.59 -11.61 23.67
N GLU A 45 -4.59 -12.66 22.86
CA GLU A 45 -4.18 -14.00 23.31
C GLU A 45 -2.68 -14.14 23.59
N THR A 46 -1.87 -13.14 23.22
CA THR A 46 -0.43 -13.14 23.47
C THR A 46 0.01 -11.80 24.08
N PRO A 47 -0.06 -11.63 25.41
CA PRO A 47 0.44 -10.42 26.07
C PRO A 47 1.97 -10.33 26.03
N CYS A 48 2.52 -9.12 26.18
CA CYS A 48 3.95 -8.91 26.30
C CYS A 48 4.45 -9.25 27.72
N LEU A 49 5.33 -10.24 27.86
CA LEU A 49 5.83 -10.70 29.18
C LEU A 49 6.77 -9.70 29.87
N THR A 50 7.34 -8.76 29.12
CA THR A 50 8.34 -7.79 29.63
C THR A 50 7.74 -6.40 29.86
N ASN A 51 6.49 -6.16 29.46
CA ASN A 51 5.79 -4.92 29.71
C ASN A 51 4.82 -5.13 30.90
N PRO A 52 4.86 -4.33 31.98
CA PRO A 52 3.99 -4.51 33.15
C PRO A 52 2.48 -4.47 32.86
N LEU A 53 2.08 -3.87 31.74
CA LEU A 53 0.69 -3.79 31.30
C LEU A 53 0.33 -4.87 30.26
N GLY A 54 1.26 -5.75 29.89
CA GLY A 54 1.09 -6.72 28.80
C GLY A 54 1.04 -6.08 27.40
N ALA A 55 1.27 -4.77 27.28
CA ALA A 55 1.05 -4.01 26.06
C ALA A 55 2.11 -4.27 24.98
N LYS A 56 1.68 -4.24 23.71
CA LYS A 56 2.54 -4.32 22.52
C LYS A 56 2.35 -3.07 21.66
N GLY A 57 3.42 -2.61 21.02
CA GLY A 57 3.34 -1.53 20.04
C GLY A 57 2.59 -1.98 18.80
N THR A 58 1.65 -1.14 18.31
CA THR A 58 0.86 -1.42 17.10
C THR A 58 0.78 -0.27 16.11
N GLY A 59 1.35 0.91 16.45
CA GLY A 59 1.16 2.14 15.68
C GLY A 59 1.57 2.05 14.21
N GLU A 60 2.60 1.25 13.91
CA GLU A 60 3.16 1.11 12.56
C GLU A 60 2.52 -0.02 11.75
N ILE A 61 1.70 -0.88 12.35
CA ILE A 61 1.20 -2.10 11.69
C ILE A 61 0.42 -1.75 10.42
N GLY A 62 -0.35 -0.65 10.41
CA GLY A 62 -1.07 -0.21 9.21
C GLY A 62 -0.15 0.23 8.06
N ALA A 63 1.07 0.68 8.35
CA ALA A 63 2.08 1.01 7.34
C ALA A 63 2.89 -0.22 6.92
N VAL A 64 3.14 -1.16 7.84
CA VAL A 64 3.91 -2.39 7.56
C VAL A 64 3.08 -3.43 6.80
N ALA A 65 1.88 -3.74 7.29
CA ALA A 65 1.03 -4.80 6.75
C ALA A 65 0.10 -4.32 5.63
N GLY A 66 -0.24 -3.03 5.61
CA GLY A 66 -1.19 -2.46 4.64
C GLY A 66 -0.74 -2.61 3.18
N PRO A 67 0.47 -2.14 2.80
CA PRO A 67 0.93 -2.24 1.42
C PRO A 67 1.00 -3.68 0.88
N PRO A 68 1.62 -4.67 1.55
CA PRO A 68 1.66 -6.03 1.02
C PRO A 68 0.28 -6.69 0.99
N ALA A 69 -0.63 -6.38 1.92
CA ALA A 69 -2.00 -6.90 1.87
C ALA A 69 -2.73 -6.43 0.59
N ILE A 70 -2.57 -5.17 0.22
CA ILE A 70 -3.18 -4.61 -1.00
C ILE A 70 -2.52 -5.15 -2.26
N VAL A 71 -1.17 -5.21 -2.29
CA VAL A 71 -0.44 -5.77 -3.44
C VAL A 71 -0.82 -7.22 -3.69
N HIS A 72 -0.86 -8.05 -2.65
CA HIS A 72 -1.27 -9.44 -2.80
C HIS A 72 -2.73 -9.59 -3.24
N ALA A 73 -3.64 -8.73 -2.77
CA ALA A 73 -5.03 -8.75 -3.25
C ALA A 73 -5.12 -8.43 -4.76
N VAL A 74 -4.33 -7.49 -5.26
CA VAL A 74 -4.29 -7.17 -6.69
C VAL A 74 -3.62 -8.29 -7.49
N LEU A 75 -2.54 -8.89 -6.99
CA LEU A 75 -1.88 -10.02 -7.66
C LEU A 75 -2.78 -11.25 -7.71
N ASP A 76 -3.52 -11.54 -6.64
CA ASP A 76 -4.51 -12.62 -6.60
C ASP A 76 -5.59 -12.40 -7.68
N ALA A 77 -6.13 -11.18 -7.78
CA ALA A 77 -7.10 -10.81 -8.81
C ALA A 77 -6.57 -10.91 -10.25
N LEU A 78 -5.24 -10.83 -10.44
CA LEU A 78 -4.58 -10.90 -11.75
C LEU A 78 -3.93 -12.27 -12.02
N SER A 79 -4.04 -13.21 -11.09
CA SER A 79 -3.34 -14.50 -11.13
C SER A 79 -3.69 -15.33 -12.37
N GLU A 80 -4.97 -15.33 -12.80
CA GLU A 80 -5.44 -16.01 -14.02
C GLU A 80 -4.79 -15.47 -15.32
N LYS A 81 -4.22 -14.26 -15.25
CA LYS A 81 -3.47 -13.65 -16.36
C LYS A 81 -1.96 -13.93 -16.29
N GLY A 82 -1.53 -14.78 -15.36
CA GLY A 82 -0.11 -15.11 -15.16
C GLY A 82 0.71 -13.99 -14.51
N ILE A 83 0.06 -12.92 -14.03
CA ILE A 83 0.75 -11.78 -13.42
C ILE A 83 1.04 -12.10 -11.95
N THR A 84 2.32 -12.35 -11.64
CA THR A 84 2.77 -12.72 -10.29
C THR A 84 3.54 -11.61 -9.57
N GLN A 85 3.83 -10.51 -10.26
CA GLN A 85 4.60 -9.39 -9.73
C GLN A 85 4.24 -8.07 -10.41
N ILE A 86 4.08 -7.03 -9.59
CA ILE A 86 3.89 -5.63 -10.00
C ILE A 86 4.51 -4.75 -8.92
N ASP A 87 5.39 -3.83 -9.31
CA ASP A 87 5.97 -2.87 -8.37
C ASP A 87 4.95 -1.81 -7.97
N MET A 88 4.94 -1.46 -6.68
CA MET A 88 4.18 -0.31 -6.19
C MET A 88 4.70 1.01 -6.79
N PRO A 89 3.84 2.03 -6.91
CA PRO A 89 2.39 1.99 -6.66
C PRO A 89 1.64 1.30 -7.80
N LEU A 90 0.51 0.69 -7.47
CA LEU A 90 -0.35 -0.06 -8.38
C LEU A 90 -1.30 0.87 -9.15
N TYR A 91 -0.73 1.81 -9.91
CA TYR A 91 -1.52 2.75 -10.69
C TYR A 91 -2.41 2.05 -11.70
N PRO A 92 -3.62 2.57 -11.98
CA PRO A 92 -4.50 2.03 -13.01
C PRO A 92 -3.81 1.87 -14.37
N GLN A 93 -2.98 2.85 -14.76
CA GLN A 93 -2.18 2.77 -15.99
C GLN A 93 -1.21 1.58 -15.96
N LYS A 94 -0.47 1.37 -14.86
CA LYS A 94 0.48 0.26 -14.73
C LYS A 94 -0.24 -1.08 -14.81
N ILE A 95 -1.40 -1.20 -14.16
CA ILE A 95 -2.23 -2.42 -14.25
C ILE A 95 -2.70 -2.64 -15.70
N TRP A 96 -3.19 -1.59 -16.35
CA TRP A 96 -3.65 -1.66 -17.74
C TRP A 96 -2.53 -2.07 -18.70
N GLU A 97 -1.33 -1.50 -18.56
CA GLU A 97 -0.15 -1.88 -19.35
C GLU A 97 0.22 -3.35 -19.12
N ARG A 98 0.14 -3.83 -17.88
CA ARG A 98 0.44 -5.23 -17.55
C ARG A 98 -0.59 -6.20 -18.13
N LEU A 99 -1.87 -5.82 -18.16
CA LEU A 99 -2.95 -6.62 -18.74
C LEU A 99 -2.90 -6.69 -20.27
N ASN A 100 -2.40 -5.65 -20.94
CA ASN A 100 -2.37 -5.57 -22.40
C ASN A 100 -1.02 -5.92 -23.02
N ARG A 101 0.02 -6.16 -22.22
CA ARG A 101 1.28 -6.71 -22.72
C ARG A 101 1.00 -8.12 -23.25
N GLN A 102 1.06 -8.28 -24.57
CA GLN A 102 1.19 -9.59 -25.18
C GLN A 102 2.62 -10.07 -24.88
N GLU A 103 2.74 -11.25 -24.27
CA GLU A 103 3.99 -12.01 -24.29
C GLU A 103 4.25 -12.56 -25.69
#